data_AF-A0A3C0KAY2-F1
#
_entry.id   AF-A0A3C0KAY2-F1
#
_cell.length_a   1.000
_cell.length_b   1.000
_cell.length_c   1.000
_cell.angle_alpha   90.00
_cell.angle_beta   90.00
_cell.angle_gamma   90.00
#
_symmetry.space_group_name_H-M   'P 1'
#
loop_
_entity.id
_entity.type
_entity.pdbx_description
1 polymer ?
#
loop_
_entity_poly.entity_id
_entity_poly.type
_entity_poly.pdbx_seq_one_letter_code
_entity_poly.pdbx_strand_id
1 'polypeptide(L)'
;SSEGGMDIEEVAHSTPEKIVKVFVDPLVGFTQAQGEELAKGVGMPADSVAQFVDVCSKLYRCYMETDASLVEINPLNRDSKGNIIALDAKFNFDANALFRHPEIVALRDLDEEDPAEIEASKFDLAYISLDGNIGCLVNGAGLAMATMDTIKLFGAEPANFLDVGGGATPEKVTEAFKIMLKNPKVKAILVNIFGGIMRCDTIATGVIT
;
A
#
# COMPACT_ATOMS: atom_id res chain seq x y z
N SER A 1 7.01 8.70 18.65
CA SER A 1 8.32 9.36 18.84
C SER A 1 8.10 10.77 19.35
N SER A 2 9.05 11.37 20.08
CA SER A 2 9.05 12.82 20.39
C SER A 2 9.52 13.67 19.21
N GLU A 3 10.10 13.05 18.17
CA GLU A 3 10.60 13.70 16.95
C GLU A 3 9.47 13.94 15.94
N GLY A 4 8.48 14.77 16.30
CA GLY A 4 7.38 15.12 15.40
C GLY A 4 7.84 16.03 14.26
N GLY A 5 7.21 15.90 13.09
CA GLY A 5 7.54 16.68 11.88
C GLY A 5 8.78 16.18 11.14
N MET A 6 9.31 15.02 11.52
CA MET A 6 10.39 14.32 10.81
C MET A 6 9.86 13.04 10.15
N ASP A 7 10.60 12.57 9.15
CA ASP A 7 10.42 11.24 8.55
C ASP A 7 10.68 10.15 9.62
N ILE A 8 9.72 9.24 9.80
CA ILE A 8 9.78 8.25 10.88
C ILE A 8 10.78 7.14 10.58
N GLU A 9 11.04 6.83 9.32
CA GLU A 9 12.04 5.88 8.86
C GLU A 9 13.46 6.37 9.17
N GLU A 10 13.72 7.68 9.00
CA GLU A 10 15.01 8.28 9.38
C GLU A 10 15.24 8.20 10.90
N VAL A 11 14.22 8.49 11.70
CA VAL A 11 14.26 8.36 13.17
C VAL A 11 14.49 6.90 13.57
N ALA A 12 13.84 5.95 12.90
CA ALA A 12 14.00 4.52 13.19
C ALA A 12 15.42 4.01 12.90
N HIS A 13 16.05 4.52 11.84
CA HIS A 13 17.41 4.15 11.49
C HIS A 13 18.44 4.81 12.41
N SER A 14 18.29 6.11 12.67
CA SER A 14 19.32 6.92 13.32
C SER A 14 19.21 6.95 14.84
N THR A 15 17.98 6.93 15.38
CA THR A 15 17.69 7.01 16.82
C THR A 15 16.52 6.07 17.20
N PRO A 16 16.66 4.76 17.00
CA PRO A 16 15.58 3.78 17.23
C PRO A 16 15.00 3.82 18.65
N GLU A 17 15.81 4.20 19.64
CA GLU A 17 15.42 4.32 21.04
C GLU A 17 14.36 5.41 21.30
N LYS A 18 14.19 6.36 20.38
CA LYS A 18 13.13 7.38 20.46
C LYS A 18 11.75 6.86 20.01
N ILE A 19 11.70 5.64 19.46
CA ILE A 19 10.47 5.02 19.01
C ILE A 19 9.90 4.15 20.13
N VAL A 20 8.90 4.70 20.80
CA VAL A 20 8.08 3.98 21.78
C VAL A 20 7.02 3.17 21.03
N LYS A 21 6.88 1.90 21.38
CA LYS A 21 5.91 0.99 20.77
C LYS A 21 5.14 0.25 21.85
N VAL A 22 3.85 0.04 21.59
CA VAL A 22 2.99 -0.86 22.38
C VAL A 22 2.31 -1.81 21.41
N PHE A 23 2.13 -3.07 21.82
CA PHE A 23 1.43 -4.06 21.02
C PHE A 23 0.02 -4.25 21.59
N VAL A 24 -0.99 -4.02 20.76
CA VAL A 24 -2.39 -4.12 21.16
C VAL A 24 -2.91 -5.54 20.88
N ASP A 25 -3.46 -6.18 21.91
CA ASP A 25 -4.17 -7.44 21.76
C ASP A 25 -5.54 -7.17 21.08
N PRO A 26 -5.86 -7.80 19.93
CA PRO A 26 -7.11 -7.55 19.22
C PRO A 26 -8.38 -7.89 20.00
N LEU A 27 -8.32 -8.81 20.99
CA LEU A 27 -9.46 -9.19 21.82
C LEU A 27 -9.73 -8.14 22.91
N VAL A 28 -8.68 -7.54 23.46
CA VAL A 28 -8.78 -6.55 24.55
C VAL A 28 -8.97 -5.13 24.01
N GLY A 29 -8.33 -4.81 22.89
CA GLY A 29 -8.24 -3.46 22.36
C GLY A 29 -7.22 -2.58 23.09
N PHE A 30 -7.09 -1.33 22.63
CA PHE A 30 -6.15 -0.37 23.20
C PHE A 30 -6.55 0.04 24.62
N THR A 31 -5.62 -0.09 25.56
CA THR A 31 -5.88 0.14 26.99
C THR A 31 -5.34 1.48 27.47
N GLN A 32 -5.94 1.99 28.56
CA GLN A 32 -5.44 3.16 29.30
C GLN A 32 -3.95 3.03 29.64
N ALA A 33 -3.52 1.87 30.15
CA ALA A 33 -2.15 1.62 30.56
C ALA A 33 -1.15 1.74 29.40
N GLN A 34 -1.51 1.25 28.21
CA GLN A 34 -0.71 1.41 27.00
C GLN A 34 -0.61 2.88 26.56
N GLY A 35 -1.70 3.64 26.67
CA GLY A 35 -1.67 5.08 26.42
C GLY A 35 -0.75 5.83 27.38
N GLU A 36 -0.81 5.50 28.67
CA GLU A 36 0.06 6.11 29.70
C GLU A 36 1.53 5.74 29.49
N GLU A 37 1.80 4.51 29.06
CA GLU A 37 3.14 4.05 28.65
C GLU A 37 3.67 4.86 27.47
N LEU A 38 2.86 5.03 26.42
CA LEU A 38 3.20 5.86 25.26
C LEU A 38 3.47 7.31 25.65
N ALA A 39 2.58 7.92 26.45
CA ALA A 39 2.72 9.28 26.95
C ALA A 39 4.03 9.48 27.70
N LYS A 40 4.36 8.55 28.61
CA LYS A 40 5.61 8.58 29.36
C LYS A 40 6.81 8.43 28.43
N GLY A 41 6.76 7.50 27.49
CA GLY A 41 7.86 7.23 26.57
C GLY A 41 8.19 8.41 25.65
N VAL A 42 7.18 9.17 25.21
CA VAL A 42 7.39 10.38 24.39
C VAL A 42 7.64 11.64 25.21
N GLY A 43 7.68 11.54 26.55
CA GLY A 43 7.92 12.68 27.43
C GLY A 43 6.75 13.67 27.49
N MET A 44 5.51 13.20 27.35
CA MET A 44 4.32 14.05 27.35
C MET A 44 4.15 14.77 28.70
N PRO A 45 3.99 16.12 28.72
CA PRO A 45 3.71 16.86 29.94
C PRO A 45 2.42 16.41 30.65
N ALA A 46 2.45 16.40 31.99
CA ALA A 46 1.39 15.82 32.82
C ALA A 46 -0.01 16.41 32.57
N ASP A 47 -0.09 17.69 32.20
CA ASP A 47 -1.34 18.39 31.89
C ASP A 47 -1.96 17.96 30.54
N SER A 48 -1.18 17.30 29.68
CA SER A 48 -1.62 16.80 28.37
C SER A 48 -1.76 15.29 28.29
N VAL A 49 -1.29 14.53 29.29
CA VAL A 49 -1.31 13.06 29.29
C VAL A 49 -2.72 12.52 29.05
N ALA A 50 -3.71 13.02 29.79
CA ALA A 50 -5.08 12.52 29.66
C ALA A 50 -5.65 12.70 28.24
N GLN A 51 -5.39 13.85 27.61
CA GLN A 51 -5.82 14.11 26.25
C GLN A 51 -5.04 13.27 25.23
N PHE A 52 -3.73 13.10 25.42
CA PHE A 52 -2.92 12.25 24.55
C PHE A 52 -3.42 10.79 24.57
N VAL A 53 -3.70 10.25 25.75
CA VAL A 53 -4.26 8.89 25.90
C VAL A 53 -5.61 8.76 25.18
N ASP A 54 -6.49 9.75 25.33
CA ASP A 54 -7.78 9.81 24.63
C ASP A 54 -7.61 9.86 23.10
N VAL A 55 -6.66 10.66 22.60
CA VAL A 55 -6.32 10.71 21.16
C VAL A 55 -5.81 9.36 20.67
N CYS A 56 -4.88 8.71 21.38
CA CYS A 56 -4.38 7.38 20.99
C CYS A 56 -5.51 6.33 20.95
N SER A 57 -6.42 6.35 21.93
CA SER A 57 -7.58 5.46 21.96
C SER A 57 -8.52 5.71 20.77
N LYS A 58 -8.79 6.97 20.43
CA LYS A 58 -9.60 7.34 19.26
C LYS A 58 -8.94 6.96 17.94
N LEU A 59 -7.61 7.11 17.83
CA LEU A 59 -6.86 6.68 16.64
C LEU A 59 -6.91 5.16 16.47
N TYR A 60 -6.74 4.39 17.55
CA TYR A 60 -6.90 2.94 17.51
C TYR A 60 -8.30 2.53 17.07
N ARG A 61 -9.34 3.17 17.64
CA ARG A 61 -10.72 2.92 17.23
C ARG A 61 -10.92 3.24 15.75
N CYS A 62 -10.42 4.40 15.29
CA CYS A 62 -10.51 4.79 13.89
C CYS A 62 -9.81 3.77 12.97
N TYR A 63 -8.61 3.32 13.33
CA TYR A 63 -7.87 2.28 12.61
C TYR A 63 -8.71 1.00 12.44
N MET A 64 -9.31 0.52 13.53
CA MET A 64 -10.13 -0.70 13.52
C MET A 64 -11.47 -0.54 12.80
N GLU A 65 -12.13 0.61 12.94
CA GLU A 65 -13.46 0.85 12.36
C GLU A 65 -13.41 1.14 10.85
N THR A 66 -12.26 1.54 10.33
CA THR A 66 -12.09 1.89 8.90
C THR A 66 -11.30 0.85 8.11
N ASP A 67 -10.93 -0.27 8.74
CA ASP A 67 -10.00 -1.26 8.16
C ASP A 67 -8.74 -0.61 7.57
N ALA A 68 -8.21 0.38 8.28
CA ALA A 68 -6.95 1.00 7.91
C ALA A 68 -5.80 0.00 8.05
N SER A 69 -4.87 0.01 7.09
CA SER A 69 -3.58 -0.67 7.21
C SER A 69 -2.52 0.25 7.85
N LEU A 70 -2.74 1.58 7.79
CA LEU A 70 -1.93 2.59 8.47
C LEU A 70 -2.79 3.81 8.82
N VAL A 71 -2.62 4.31 10.04
CA VAL A 71 -3.06 5.65 10.43
C VAL A 71 -1.87 6.37 11.04
N GLU A 72 -1.40 7.42 10.38
CA GLU A 72 -0.27 8.24 10.80
C GLU A 72 -0.72 9.68 11.03
N ILE A 73 -0.36 10.23 12.19
CA ILE A 73 -0.52 11.65 12.50
C ILE A 73 0.87 12.26 12.64
N ASN A 74 1.26 13.11 11.71
CA ASN A 74 2.57 13.73 11.73
C ASN A 74 2.55 15.15 11.14
N PRO A 75 2.60 16.22 11.97
CA PRO A 75 2.84 16.19 13.42
C PRO A 75 1.56 16.10 14.26
N LEU A 76 1.65 15.36 15.37
CA LEU A 76 0.73 15.46 16.51
C LEU A 76 1.27 16.53 17.49
N ASN A 77 0.73 17.73 17.42
CA ASN A 77 1.26 18.90 18.12
C ASN A 77 0.64 19.09 19.51
N ARG A 78 1.41 19.68 20.44
CA ARG A 78 0.90 20.24 21.70
C ARG A 78 0.96 21.76 21.62
N ASP A 79 -0.18 22.44 21.67
CA ASP A 79 -0.22 23.90 21.61
C ASP A 79 0.29 24.56 22.91
N SER A 80 0.38 25.89 22.91
CA SER A 80 0.84 26.67 24.07
C SER A 80 -0.09 26.59 25.29
N LYS A 81 -1.31 26.06 25.13
CA LYS A 81 -2.30 25.87 26.20
C LYS A 81 -2.32 24.42 26.71
N GLY A 82 -1.49 23.54 26.15
CA GLY A 82 -1.41 22.13 26.51
C GLY A 82 -2.39 21.23 25.76
N ASN A 83 -3.06 21.73 24.72
CA ASN A 83 -3.97 20.92 23.92
C ASN A 83 -3.20 20.11 22.88
N ILE A 84 -3.56 18.84 22.74
CA ILE A 84 -3.09 17.94 21.68
C ILE A 84 -3.94 18.13 20.42
N ILE A 85 -3.29 18.38 19.29
CA ILE A 85 -3.91 18.69 18.00
C ILE A 85 -3.20 17.89 16.90
N ALA A 86 -3.95 17.14 16.11
CA ALA A 86 -3.46 16.56 14.86
C ALA A 86 -3.38 17.67 13.81
N LEU A 87 -2.18 18.01 13.34
CA LEU A 87 -2.01 19.04 12.31
C LEU A 87 -2.06 18.47 10.90
N ASP A 88 -1.62 17.23 10.72
CA ASP A 88 -1.66 16.52 9.45
C ASP A 88 -1.83 15.02 9.69
N ALA A 89 -2.40 14.31 8.71
CA ALA A 89 -2.71 12.91 8.82
C ALA A 89 -2.62 12.17 7.48
N LYS A 90 -2.10 10.95 7.52
CA LYS A 90 -2.06 10.03 6.38
C LYS A 90 -2.71 8.71 6.76
N PHE A 91 -3.60 8.25 5.89
CA PHE A 91 -4.34 7.00 6.04
C PHE A 91 -4.07 6.11 4.84
N ASN A 92 -3.75 4.84 5.09
CA ASN A 92 -3.83 3.79 4.08
C ASN A 92 -4.89 2.79 4.52
N PHE A 93 -5.72 2.35 3.58
CA PHE A 93 -6.81 1.40 3.83
C PHE A 93 -6.49 0.03 3.25
N ASP A 94 -7.01 -1.05 3.85
CA ASP A 94 -6.95 -2.38 3.24
C ASP A 94 -7.95 -2.45 2.07
N ALA A 95 -7.41 -2.53 0.85
CA ALA A 95 -8.22 -2.65 -0.37
C ALA A 95 -9.18 -3.85 -0.33
N ASN A 96 -8.83 -4.93 0.39
CA ASN A 96 -9.69 -6.11 0.52
C ASN A 96 -10.93 -5.86 1.40
N ALA A 97 -10.93 -4.82 2.24
CA ALA A 97 -12.04 -4.46 3.10
C ALA A 97 -12.95 -3.38 2.50
N LEU A 98 -12.55 -2.72 1.41
CA LEU A 98 -13.30 -1.59 0.85
C LEU A 98 -14.73 -1.92 0.42
N PHE A 99 -15.05 -3.19 0.16
CA PHE A 99 -16.43 -3.62 -0.16
C PHE A 99 -17.44 -3.31 0.95
N ARG A 100 -16.99 -3.13 2.20
CA ARG A 100 -17.83 -2.75 3.35
C ARG A 100 -17.65 -1.29 3.80
N HIS A 101 -16.88 -0.48 3.05
CA HIS A 101 -16.63 0.94 3.32
C HIS A 101 -16.97 1.83 2.11
N PRO A 102 -18.24 1.91 1.68
CA PRO A 102 -18.63 2.73 0.54
C PRO A 102 -18.29 4.21 0.72
N GLU A 103 -18.29 4.72 1.95
CA GLU A 103 -17.90 6.07 2.31
C GLU A 103 -16.42 6.37 2.02
N ILE A 104 -15.53 5.38 2.19
CA ILE A 104 -14.09 5.53 1.91
C ILE A 104 -13.85 5.42 0.40
N VAL A 105 -14.52 4.47 -0.27
CA VAL A 105 -14.43 4.32 -1.73
C VAL A 105 -14.84 5.61 -2.44
N ALA A 106 -15.84 6.32 -1.93
CA ALA A 106 -16.29 7.60 -2.47
C ALA A 106 -15.25 8.73 -2.36
N LEU A 107 -14.24 8.59 -1.50
CA LEU A 107 -13.13 9.55 -1.35
C LEU A 107 -11.94 9.27 -2.27
N ARG A 108 -11.97 8.18 -3.04
CA ARG A 108 -10.88 7.82 -3.96
C ARG A 108 -10.76 8.88 -5.07
N ASP A 109 -9.62 9.53 -5.12
CA ASP A 109 -9.26 10.47 -6.18
C ASP A 109 -8.44 9.74 -7.25
N LEU A 110 -9.03 9.58 -8.44
CA LEU A 110 -8.39 8.90 -9.56
C LEU A 110 -7.38 9.81 -10.29
N ASP A 111 -7.38 11.12 -10.06
CA ASP A 111 -6.44 12.04 -10.70
C ASP A 111 -5.02 11.92 -10.10
N GLU A 112 -4.91 11.34 -8.90
CA GLU A 112 -3.64 11.08 -8.19
C GLU A 112 -3.07 9.67 -8.44
N GLU A 113 -3.71 8.86 -9.30
CA GLU A 113 -3.28 7.49 -9.63
C GLU A 113 -2.74 7.38 -11.07
N ASP A 114 -1.89 6.39 -11.34
CA ASP A 114 -1.40 6.13 -12.71
C ASP A 114 -2.57 5.67 -13.61
N PRO A 115 -2.83 6.34 -14.75
CA PRO A 115 -3.92 5.96 -15.67
C PRO A 115 -3.88 4.50 -16.14
N ALA A 116 -2.70 3.91 -16.28
CA ALA A 116 -2.53 2.52 -16.66
C ALA A 116 -2.95 1.56 -15.53
N GLU A 117 -2.66 1.90 -14.28
CA GLU A 117 -3.10 1.15 -13.09
C GLU A 117 -4.62 1.23 -12.91
N ILE A 118 -5.20 2.41 -13.13
CA ILE A 118 -6.66 2.59 -13.14
C ILE A 118 -7.32 1.73 -14.21
N GLU A 119 -6.78 1.74 -15.44
CA GLU A 119 -7.32 0.93 -16.54
C GLU A 119 -7.19 -0.56 -16.27
N ALA A 120 -6.05 -1.00 -15.75
CA ALA A 120 -5.81 -2.38 -15.33
C ALA A 120 -6.79 -2.84 -14.25
N SER A 121 -7.09 -1.98 -13.26
CA SER A 121 -7.97 -2.31 -12.14
C SER A 121 -9.40 -2.64 -12.57
N LYS A 122 -9.87 -2.09 -13.70
CA LYS A 122 -11.19 -2.38 -14.28
C LYS A 122 -11.32 -3.82 -14.78
N PHE A 123 -10.19 -4.50 -14.97
CA PHE A 123 -10.13 -5.90 -15.41
C PHE A 123 -9.60 -6.83 -14.31
N ASP A 124 -9.53 -6.35 -13.06
CA ASP A 124 -8.88 -7.02 -11.92
C ASP A 124 -7.43 -7.44 -12.22
N LEU A 125 -6.70 -6.63 -12.99
CA LEU A 125 -5.29 -6.86 -13.26
C LEU A 125 -4.46 -6.11 -12.21
N ALA A 126 -3.56 -6.83 -11.53
CA ALA A 126 -2.59 -6.21 -10.65
C ALA A 126 -1.41 -5.71 -11.50
N TYR A 127 -1.45 -4.44 -11.89
CA TYR A 127 -0.47 -3.78 -12.74
C TYR A 127 0.22 -2.66 -11.97
N ILE A 128 1.53 -2.50 -12.13
CA ILE A 128 2.30 -1.36 -11.61
C ILE A 128 3.25 -0.90 -12.70
N SER A 129 3.23 0.39 -13.02
CA SER A 129 4.14 0.98 -14.01
C SER A 129 5.57 1.08 -13.47
N LEU A 130 6.55 0.76 -14.30
CA LEU A 130 7.98 0.92 -14.00
C LEU A 130 8.71 1.65 -15.15
N ASP A 131 9.90 2.18 -14.88
CA ASP A 131 10.67 2.97 -15.85
C ASP A 131 11.59 2.13 -16.77
N GLY A 132 11.08 1.00 -17.25
CA GLY A 132 11.85 0.05 -18.05
C GLY A 132 11.46 -0.01 -19.53
N ASN A 133 12.02 -1.01 -20.21
CA ASN A 133 11.86 -1.24 -21.64
C ASN A 133 11.36 -2.65 -22.01
N ILE A 134 11.28 -3.59 -21.06
CA ILE A 134 10.69 -4.92 -21.28
C ILE A 134 9.42 -5.05 -20.45
N GLY A 135 8.27 -5.11 -21.11
CA GLY A 135 7.01 -5.39 -20.45
C GLY A 135 6.92 -6.84 -19.98
N CYS A 136 6.24 -7.10 -18.88
CA CYS A 136 6.06 -8.45 -18.34
C CYS A 136 4.58 -8.80 -18.30
N LEU A 137 4.21 -10.02 -18.70
CA LEU A 137 2.89 -10.59 -18.47
C LEU A 137 3.06 -11.97 -17.84
N VAL A 138 2.61 -12.10 -16.59
CA VAL A 138 2.88 -13.26 -15.75
C VAL A 138 1.63 -13.67 -14.97
N ASN A 139 1.50 -14.96 -14.63
CA ASN A 139 0.47 -15.43 -13.70
C ASN A 139 1.10 -15.76 -12.33
N GLY A 140 0.63 -15.05 -11.30
CA GLY A 140 1.08 -15.15 -9.92
C GLY A 140 2.12 -14.10 -9.55
N ALA A 141 1.83 -13.30 -8.52
CA ALA A 141 2.68 -12.21 -8.04
C ALA A 141 4.14 -12.61 -7.77
N GLY A 142 4.37 -13.77 -7.15
CA GLY A 142 5.74 -14.26 -6.89
C GLY A 142 6.53 -14.54 -8.17
N LEU A 143 5.88 -15.12 -9.18
CA LEU A 143 6.51 -15.37 -10.48
C LEU A 143 6.70 -14.06 -11.25
N ALA A 144 5.78 -13.10 -11.12
CA ALA A 144 5.89 -11.78 -11.72
C ALA A 144 7.12 -11.03 -11.21
N MET A 145 7.33 -11.00 -9.88
CA MET A 145 8.53 -10.45 -9.26
C MET A 145 9.81 -11.16 -9.75
N ALA A 146 9.84 -12.50 -9.72
CA ALA A 146 11.00 -13.25 -10.18
C ALA A 146 11.32 -13.02 -11.67
N THR A 147 10.30 -12.79 -12.50
CA THR A 147 10.46 -12.49 -13.92
C THR A 147 11.09 -11.12 -14.13
N MET A 148 10.64 -10.09 -13.38
CA MET A 148 11.25 -8.76 -13.39
C MET A 148 12.71 -8.81 -12.90
N ASP A 149 12.98 -9.53 -11.82
CA ASP A 149 14.34 -9.72 -11.30
C ASP A 149 15.25 -10.40 -12.35
N THR A 150 14.70 -11.38 -13.08
CA THR A 150 15.44 -12.06 -14.16
C THR A 150 15.75 -11.09 -15.30
N ILE A 151 14.79 -10.27 -15.74
CA ILE A 151 15.02 -9.24 -16.76
C ILE A 151 16.16 -8.31 -16.35
N LYS A 152 16.12 -7.84 -15.10
CA LYS A 152 17.15 -6.98 -14.51
C LYS A 152 18.51 -7.66 -14.44
N LEU A 153 18.54 -8.91 -13.98
CA LEU A 153 19.75 -9.74 -13.88
C LEU A 153 20.45 -9.91 -15.23
N PHE A 154 19.68 -10.01 -16.31
CA PHE A 154 20.21 -10.13 -17.67
C PHE A 154 20.42 -8.78 -18.39
N GLY A 155 20.37 -7.66 -17.66
CA GLY A 155 20.84 -6.35 -18.12
C GLY A 155 19.80 -5.49 -18.85
N ALA A 156 18.52 -5.82 -18.77
CA ALA A 156 17.42 -5.00 -19.25
C ALA A 156 16.59 -4.44 -18.09
N GLU A 157 15.63 -3.56 -18.37
CA GLU A 157 14.81 -2.93 -17.34
C GLU A 157 13.35 -3.38 -17.46
N PRO A 158 12.74 -3.94 -16.41
CA PRO A 158 11.32 -4.27 -16.43
C PRO A 158 10.48 -2.99 -16.51
N ALA A 159 9.56 -2.93 -17.48
CA ALA A 159 8.71 -1.76 -17.74
C ALA A 159 7.42 -1.76 -16.92
N ASN A 160 7.06 -2.89 -16.33
CA ASN A 160 5.90 -3.02 -15.47
C ASN A 160 6.00 -4.30 -14.62
N PHE A 161 5.30 -4.28 -13.49
CA PHE A 161 4.78 -5.49 -12.86
C PHE A 161 3.39 -5.76 -13.44
N LEU A 162 3.06 -7.02 -13.72
CA LEU A 162 1.70 -7.42 -14.07
C LEU A 162 1.46 -8.88 -13.70
N ASP A 163 0.47 -9.09 -12.83
CA ASP A 163 -0.11 -10.39 -12.52
C ASP A 163 -1.53 -10.50 -13.11
N VAL A 164 -1.72 -11.42 -14.06
CA VAL A 164 -3.04 -11.71 -14.67
C VAL A 164 -3.89 -12.70 -13.86
N GLY A 165 -3.34 -13.25 -12.79
CA GLY A 165 -3.98 -14.25 -11.93
C GLY A 165 -4.10 -15.64 -12.56
N GLY A 166 -4.59 -16.61 -11.77
CA GLY A 166 -4.75 -18.01 -12.21
C GLY A 166 -5.93 -18.27 -13.15
N GLY A 167 -6.85 -17.31 -13.31
CA GLY A 167 -8.09 -17.43 -14.08
C GLY A 167 -8.22 -16.44 -15.24
N ALA A 168 -7.11 -15.96 -15.79
CA ALA A 168 -7.10 -15.00 -16.90
C ALA A 168 -7.91 -15.51 -18.11
N THR A 169 -8.81 -14.66 -18.59
CA THR A 169 -9.56 -14.84 -19.84
C THR A 169 -8.79 -14.23 -21.02
N PRO A 170 -9.12 -14.60 -22.27
CA PRO A 170 -8.52 -13.96 -23.44
C PRO A 170 -8.67 -12.43 -23.42
N GLU A 171 -9.85 -11.91 -23.08
CA GLU A 171 -10.06 -10.47 -22.86
C GLU A 171 -9.07 -9.85 -21.87
N LYS A 172 -8.87 -10.45 -20.68
CA LYS A 172 -7.93 -9.90 -19.68
C LYS A 172 -6.50 -9.84 -20.21
N VAL A 173 -6.09 -10.85 -20.98
CA VAL A 173 -4.77 -10.89 -21.63
C VAL A 173 -4.66 -9.80 -22.70
N THR A 174 -5.64 -9.67 -23.59
CA THR A 174 -5.66 -8.64 -24.63
C THR A 174 -5.60 -7.23 -24.04
N GLU A 175 -6.36 -6.95 -22.98
CA GLU A 175 -6.33 -5.64 -22.31
C GLU A 175 -4.99 -5.38 -21.62
N ALA A 176 -4.38 -6.38 -20.97
CA ALA A 176 -3.02 -6.28 -20.45
C ALA A 176 -2.01 -5.87 -21.53
N PHE A 177 -2.07 -6.46 -22.73
CA PHE A 177 -1.22 -6.07 -23.85
C PHE A 177 -1.49 -4.62 -24.28
N LYS A 178 -2.75 -4.22 -24.42
CA LYS A 178 -3.10 -2.84 -24.80
C LYS A 178 -2.53 -1.83 -23.80
N ILE A 179 -2.61 -2.11 -22.51
CA ILE A 179 -2.08 -1.24 -21.45
C ILE A 179 -0.55 -1.13 -21.59
N MET A 180 0.17 -2.25 -21.67
CA MET A 180 1.64 -2.24 -21.82
C MET A 180 2.09 -1.53 -23.09
N LEU A 181 1.40 -1.72 -24.22
CA LEU A 181 1.76 -1.13 -25.51
C LEU A 181 1.50 0.38 -25.60
N LYS A 182 0.72 0.97 -24.67
CA LYS A 182 0.61 2.43 -24.56
C LYS A 182 1.89 3.07 -24.04
N ASN A 183 2.74 2.32 -23.32
CA ASN A 183 4.02 2.84 -22.85
C ASN A 183 5.06 2.83 -24.00
N PRO A 184 5.46 4.00 -24.54
CA PRO A 184 6.37 4.08 -25.68
C PRO A 184 7.80 3.59 -25.38
N LYS A 185 8.16 3.43 -24.09
CA LYS A 185 9.46 2.90 -23.66
C LYS A 185 9.55 1.39 -23.86
N VAL A 186 8.42 0.67 -23.85
CA VAL A 186 8.38 -0.78 -24.07
C VAL A 186 8.87 -1.11 -25.48
N LYS A 187 9.91 -1.95 -25.56
CA LYS A 187 10.53 -2.44 -26.81
C LYS A 187 10.34 -3.95 -27.02
N ALA A 188 10.07 -4.69 -25.95
CA ALA A 188 9.76 -6.11 -25.98
C ALA A 188 8.78 -6.44 -24.85
N ILE A 189 8.04 -7.55 -25.00
CA ILE A 189 7.18 -8.08 -23.94
C ILE A 189 7.61 -9.53 -23.68
N LEU A 190 7.89 -9.83 -22.41
CA LEU A 190 8.15 -11.19 -21.93
C LEU A 190 6.85 -11.76 -21.33
N VAL A 191 6.28 -12.75 -22.00
CA VAL A 191 5.16 -13.53 -21.50
C VAL A 191 5.72 -14.76 -20.78
N ASN A 192 5.55 -14.82 -19.47
CA ASN A 192 6.00 -15.95 -18.65
C ASN A 192 4.81 -16.56 -17.92
N ILE A 193 4.23 -17.61 -18.49
CA ILE A 193 3.07 -18.29 -17.92
C ILE A 193 3.47 -19.70 -17.48
N PHE A 194 3.28 -20.00 -16.19
CA PHE A 194 3.41 -21.36 -15.68
C PHE A 194 2.04 -22.03 -15.63
N GLY A 195 1.87 -23.06 -16.46
CA GLY A 195 0.62 -23.81 -16.59
C GLY A 195 0.24 -24.51 -15.28
N GLY A 196 -0.96 -24.22 -14.78
CA GLY A 196 -1.56 -24.84 -13.60
C GLY A 196 -3.00 -25.22 -13.90
N ILE A 197 -3.96 -24.55 -13.26
CA ILE A 197 -5.39 -24.64 -13.61
C ILE A 197 -5.73 -23.95 -14.94
N MET A 198 -4.85 -23.04 -15.39
CA MET A 198 -5.02 -22.26 -16.61
C MET A 198 -4.56 -23.05 -17.82
N ARG A 199 -5.37 -23.08 -18.88
CA ARG A 199 -5.00 -23.73 -20.13
C ARG A 199 -4.13 -22.80 -20.99
N CYS A 200 -3.03 -23.31 -21.52
CA CYS A 200 -2.09 -22.52 -22.32
C CYS A 200 -2.70 -21.98 -23.63
N ASP A 201 -3.73 -22.64 -24.18
CA ASP A 201 -4.42 -22.20 -25.39
C ASP A 201 -5.28 -20.94 -25.15
N THR A 202 -5.82 -20.76 -23.95
CA THR A 202 -6.53 -19.52 -23.56
C THR A 202 -5.59 -18.32 -23.61
N ILE A 203 -4.37 -18.46 -23.06
CA ILE A 203 -3.35 -17.42 -23.13
C ILE A 203 -2.91 -17.17 -24.57
N ALA A 204 -2.59 -18.23 -25.31
CA ALA A 204 -2.15 -18.09 -26.70
C ALA A 204 -3.20 -17.36 -27.55
N THR A 205 -4.49 -17.64 -27.34
CA THR A 205 -5.59 -16.94 -28.01
C THR A 205 -5.60 -15.45 -27.68
N GLY A 206 -5.47 -15.08 -26.39
CA GLY A 206 -5.41 -13.68 -25.97
C GLY A 206 -4.16 -12.93 -26.43
N VAL A 207 -3.06 -13.63 -26.71
CA VAL A 207 -1.83 -13.03 -27.29
C VAL A 207 -1.98 -12.76 -28.79
N ILE A 208 -2.70 -13.63 -29.51
CA ILE A 208 -2.85 -13.56 -30.97
C ILE A 208 -3.94 -12.57 -31.40
N THR A 209 -4.92 -12.29 -30.53
CA THR A 209 -6.11 -11.48 -30.79
C THR A 209 -5.92 -10.04 -30.37
#